data_AF-A0A7C5LSC9-F1
#
_entry.id   AF-A0A7C5LSC9-F1
#
_cell.length_a   1.000
_cell.length_b   1.000
_cell.length_c   1.000
_cell.angle_alpha   90.00
_cell.angle_beta   90.00
_cell.angle_gamma   90.00
#
_symmetry.space_group_name_H-M   'P 1'
#
loop_
_entity.id
_entity.type
_entity.pdbx_description
1 polymer ?
#
loop_
_entity_poly.entity_id
_entity_poly.type
_entity_poly.pdbx_seq_one_letter_code
_entity_poly.pdbx_strand_id
1 'polypeptide(L)'
;GFLLTAVPNWTGRPGIKGAPLAGLFALWLAGRAVMFLAPDAAYAAPIAATFLPVLALVVARDIIAAGNRRNLVVIGLIAALSAAELAMLFIDVGQGVTAGFAAALVLMALIGGRITPAFSRNWLKRRGNRALPAPFGLVDRLALGTTAVTGLTWTALGESTPTGAIAGLAALLLLVRLARWQAWQVRGEVLLLAQHAAYLWLVIGAGLLALASLSDLASLSQVRHALGAGAVGSMTVIVMLRATLGHAGRPIEGTRLDWLLFGALHLGAILRVVAGWTGEATGLIVTAGSLWAFAMVLFLFTALPVALAPRKPDRAAP
;
A
#
# COMPACT_ATOMS: atom_id res chain seq x y z
N GLY A 1 -4.29 -9.83 3.96
CA GLY A 1 -4.28 -10.37 2.58
C GLY A 1 -2.87 -10.66 2.10
N PHE A 2 -2.22 -9.70 1.42
CA PHE A 2 -0.91 -9.87 0.77
C PHE A 2 0.15 -10.60 1.61
N LEU A 3 0.36 -10.19 2.87
CA LEU A 3 1.37 -10.81 3.75
C LEU A 3 1.12 -12.30 3.96
N LEU A 4 -0.13 -12.72 4.09
CA LEU A 4 -0.51 -14.12 4.31
C LEU A 4 -0.26 -14.99 3.08
N THR A 5 -0.13 -14.38 1.89
CA THR A 5 0.29 -15.04 0.66
C THR A 5 1.80 -14.95 0.44
N ALA A 6 2.41 -13.81 0.76
CA ALA A 6 3.82 -13.55 0.50
C ALA A 6 4.74 -14.29 1.47
N VAL A 7 4.38 -14.36 2.75
CA VAL A 7 5.19 -15.00 3.80
C VAL A 7 5.42 -16.50 3.52
N PRO A 8 4.41 -17.30 3.13
CA PRO A 8 4.64 -18.68 2.70
C PRO A 8 5.67 -18.80 1.58
N ASN A 9 5.58 -17.94 0.55
CA ASN A 9 6.54 -17.92 -0.55
C ASN A 9 7.95 -17.50 -0.12
N TRP A 10 8.08 -16.64 0.89
CA TRP A 10 9.39 -16.21 1.41
C TRP A 10 10.04 -17.23 2.35
N THR A 11 9.22 -18.08 3.00
CA THR A 11 9.66 -18.96 4.08
C THR A 11 9.64 -20.44 3.70
N GLY A 12 8.97 -20.80 2.60
CA GLY A 12 8.70 -22.20 2.22
C GLY A 12 7.73 -22.91 3.17
N ARG A 13 7.18 -22.20 4.16
CA ARG A 13 6.28 -22.77 5.17
C ARG A 13 4.84 -22.80 4.65
N PRO A 14 4.01 -23.73 5.14
CA PRO A 14 2.60 -23.77 4.76
C PRO A 14 1.88 -22.46 5.14
N GLY A 15 1.13 -21.90 4.19
CA GLY A 15 0.27 -20.75 4.48
C GLY A 15 -0.93 -21.10 5.35
N ILE A 16 -1.38 -20.13 6.14
CA ILE A 16 -2.63 -20.24 6.91
C ILE A 16 -3.84 -20.31 5.99
N LYS A 17 -4.70 -21.30 6.23
CA LYS A 17 -5.91 -21.62 5.46
C LYS A 17 -7.01 -22.14 6.38
N GLY A 18 -8.27 -22.06 5.95
CA GLY A 18 -9.41 -22.58 6.72
C GLY A 18 -9.67 -21.80 8.01
N ALA A 19 -9.95 -22.51 9.12
CA ALA A 19 -10.39 -21.91 10.39
C ALA A 19 -9.44 -20.84 10.96
N PRO A 20 -8.10 -21.00 10.99
CA PRO A 20 -7.19 -19.94 11.43
C PRO A 20 -7.30 -18.65 10.62
N LEU A 21 -7.49 -18.75 9.30
CA LEU A 21 -7.67 -17.60 8.43
C LEU A 21 -9.05 -16.94 8.67
N ALA A 22 -10.09 -17.76 8.86
CA ALA A 22 -11.42 -17.27 9.21
C ALA A 22 -11.42 -16.53 10.56
N GLY A 23 -10.68 -17.03 11.56
CA GLY A 23 -10.52 -16.36 12.86
C GLY A 23 -9.83 -15.00 12.74
N LEU A 24 -8.74 -14.90 11.96
CA LEU A 24 -8.09 -13.62 11.68
C LEU A 24 -9.03 -12.63 10.98
N PHE A 25 -9.83 -13.12 10.03
CA PHE A 25 -10.81 -12.29 9.34
C PHE A 25 -11.95 -11.84 10.27
N ALA A 26 -12.48 -12.74 11.09
CA ALA A 26 -13.52 -12.43 12.06
C ALA A 26 -13.04 -11.40 13.09
N LEU A 27 -11.79 -11.49 13.55
CA LEU A 27 -11.17 -10.52 14.44
C LEU A 27 -11.09 -9.12 13.80
N TRP A 28 -10.62 -9.05 12.55
CA TRP A 28 -10.60 -7.80 11.78
C TRP A 28 -12.01 -7.22 11.62
N LEU A 29 -12.98 -8.06 11.25
CA LEU A 29 -14.36 -7.64 11.01
C LEU A 29 -15.04 -7.18 12.29
N ALA A 30 -14.82 -7.87 13.41
CA ALA A 30 -15.35 -7.51 14.71
C ALA A 30 -14.89 -6.10 15.11
N GLY A 31 -13.59 -5.79 14.95
CA GLY A 31 -13.04 -4.45 15.19
C GLY A 31 -13.74 -3.36 14.38
N ARG A 32 -14.02 -3.60 13.10
CA ARG A 32 -14.75 -2.65 12.25
C ARG A 32 -16.21 -2.52 12.66
N ALA A 33 -16.87 -3.63 12.98
CA ALA A 33 -18.27 -3.66 13.38
C ALA A 33 -18.51 -2.92 14.69
N VAL A 34 -17.68 -3.14 15.72
CA VAL A 34 -17.84 -2.46 17.01
C VAL A 34 -17.54 -0.97 16.91
N MET A 35 -16.50 -0.57 16.17
CA MET A 35 -16.18 0.85 15.94
C MET A 35 -17.26 1.57 15.13
N PHE A 36 -18.06 0.84 14.34
CA PHE A 36 -19.16 1.42 13.57
C PHE A 36 -20.46 1.49 14.38
N LEU A 37 -20.80 0.41 15.08
CA LEU A 37 -22.09 0.27 15.77
C LEU A 37 -22.09 0.86 17.19
N ALA A 38 -20.95 0.83 17.87
CA ALA A 38 -20.82 1.24 19.27
C ALA A 38 -19.43 1.85 19.55
N PRO A 39 -19.04 2.96 18.87
CA PRO A 39 -17.71 3.54 18.97
C PRO A 39 -17.32 3.93 20.41
N ASP A 40 -18.29 4.36 21.22
CA ASP A 40 -18.07 4.81 22.60
C ASP A 40 -18.07 3.68 23.63
N ALA A 41 -18.35 2.44 23.21
CA ALA A 41 -18.32 1.31 24.12
C ALA A 41 -16.88 1.01 24.58
N ALA A 42 -16.67 0.78 25.87
CA ALA A 42 -15.35 0.54 26.45
C ALA A 42 -14.60 -0.65 25.80
N TYR A 43 -15.31 -1.60 25.22
CA TYR A 43 -14.74 -2.76 24.50
C TYR A 43 -14.41 -2.48 23.02
N ALA A 44 -14.90 -1.39 22.42
CA ALA A 44 -14.75 -1.14 21.00
C ALA A 44 -13.28 -0.93 20.60
N ALA A 45 -12.59 0.00 21.27
CA ALA A 45 -11.18 0.27 21.01
C ALA A 45 -10.26 -0.95 21.27
N PRO A 46 -10.37 -1.69 22.39
CA PRO A 46 -9.59 -2.91 22.61
C PRO A 46 -9.80 -3.98 21.52
N ILE A 47 -11.05 -4.24 21.11
CA ILE A 47 -11.34 -5.22 20.05
C ILE A 47 -10.75 -4.74 18.72
N ALA A 48 -10.91 -3.45 18.37
CA ALA A 48 -10.36 -2.87 17.15
C ALA A 48 -8.83 -3.02 17.06
N ALA A 49 -8.12 -2.76 18.17
CA ALA A 49 -6.67 -2.82 18.22
C ALA A 49 -6.06 -4.24 18.17
N THR A 50 -6.88 -5.29 18.29
CA THR A 50 -6.37 -6.67 18.46
C THR A 50 -5.85 -7.29 17.15
N PHE A 51 -6.34 -6.85 15.99
CA PHE A 51 -5.99 -7.48 14.70
C PHE A 51 -4.51 -7.38 14.34
N LEU A 52 -3.90 -6.19 14.45
CA LEU A 52 -2.51 -5.97 14.02
C LEU A 52 -1.48 -6.73 14.88
N PRO A 53 -1.58 -6.76 16.23
CA PRO A 53 -0.72 -7.60 17.07
C PRO A 53 -0.82 -9.08 16.71
N VAL A 54 -2.04 -9.61 16.55
CA VAL A 54 -2.24 -11.03 16.22
C VAL A 54 -1.66 -11.34 14.83
N LEU A 55 -1.87 -10.46 13.85
CA LEU A 55 -1.25 -10.59 12.53
C LEU A 55 0.28 -10.57 12.61
N ALA A 56 0.86 -9.66 13.41
CA ALA A 56 2.30 -9.58 13.61
C ALA A 56 2.86 -10.88 14.19
N LEU A 57 2.22 -11.45 15.21
CA LEU A 57 2.63 -12.72 15.83
C LEU A 57 2.58 -13.89 14.84
N VAL A 58 1.51 -13.98 14.05
CA VAL A 58 1.36 -15.02 13.02
C VAL A 58 2.46 -14.92 11.97
N VAL A 59 2.72 -13.71 11.47
CA VAL A 59 3.79 -13.46 10.49
C VAL A 59 5.18 -13.70 11.10
N ALA A 60 5.39 -13.27 12.35
CA ALA A 60 6.66 -13.41 13.06
C ALA A 60 7.02 -14.88 13.27
N ARG A 61 6.06 -15.70 13.69
CA ARG A 61 6.24 -17.15 13.86
C ARG A 61 6.89 -17.78 12.62
N ASP A 62 6.34 -17.53 11.43
CA ASP A 62 6.82 -18.19 10.22
C ASP A 62 8.13 -17.59 9.69
N ILE A 63 8.31 -16.27 9.79
CA ILE A 63 9.57 -15.62 9.38
C ILE A 63 10.73 -16.03 10.28
N ILE A 64 10.53 -16.04 11.61
CA ILE A 64 11.56 -16.41 12.58
C ILE A 64 11.88 -17.89 12.47
N ALA A 65 10.87 -18.76 12.42
CA ALA A 65 11.09 -20.20 12.28
C ALA A 65 11.79 -20.59 10.97
N ALA A 66 11.64 -19.79 9.91
CA ALA A 66 12.37 -19.99 8.65
C ALA A 66 13.75 -19.31 8.59
N GLY A 67 14.17 -18.62 9.66
CA GLY A 67 15.43 -17.89 9.68
C GLY A 67 15.51 -16.74 8.66
N ASN A 68 14.36 -16.23 8.16
CA ASN A 68 14.33 -15.26 7.08
C ASN A 68 14.59 -13.83 7.60
N ARG A 69 15.86 -13.53 7.90
CA ARG A 69 16.30 -12.24 8.46
C ARG A 69 15.92 -11.05 7.59
N ARG A 70 15.90 -11.23 6.26
CA ARG A 70 15.57 -10.18 5.28
C ARG A 70 14.14 -9.64 5.43
N ASN A 71 13.23 -10.44 5.97
CA ASN A 71 11.83 -10.09 6.14
C ASN A 71 11.43 -9.73 7.58
N LEU A 72 12.37 -9.75 8.54
CA LEU A 72 12.12 -9.30 9.92
C LEU A 72 11.65 -7.83 9.98
N VAL A 73 12.15 -6.99 9.08
CA VAL A 73 11.72 -5.59 8.96
C VAL A 73 10.20 -5.45 8.76
N VAL A 74 9.55 -6.42 8.12
CA VAL A 74 8.10 -6.39 7.90
C VAL A 74 7.35 -6.58 9.23
N ILE A 75 7.87 -7.42 10.13
CA ILE A 75 7.30 -7.58 11.49
C ILE A 75 7.38 -6.26 12.24
N GLY A 76 8.55 -5.61 12.21
CA GLY A 76 8.75 -4.31 12.85
C GLY A 76 7.79 -3.23 12.34
N LEU A 77 7.51 -3.22 11.03
CA LEU A 77 6.56 -2.27 10.43
C LEU A 77 5.10 -2.58 10.80
N ILE A 78 4.71 -3.85 10.92
CA ILE A 78 3.36 -4.21 11.42
C ILE A 78 3.23 -3.82 12.90
N ALA A 79 4.28 -4.04 13.71
CA ALA A 79 4.31 -3.61 15.10
C ALA A 79 4.22 -2.07 15.21
N ALA A 80 4.90 -1.33 14.34
CA ALA A 80 4.80 0.13 14.28
C ALA A 80 3.38 0.59 13.91
N LEU A 81 2.73 -0.05 12.94
CA LEU A 81 1.33 0.22 12.62
C LEU A 81 0.39 -0.10 13.80
N SER A 82 0.66 -1.18 14.52
CA SER A 82 -0.08 -1.54 15.73
C SER A 82 0.10 -0.51 16.84
N ALA A 83 1.33 -0.04 17.06
CA ALA A 83 1.61 1.01 18.04
C ALA A 83 0.95 2.34 17.65
N ALA A 84 0.92 2.67 16.36
CA ALA A 84 0.23 3.83 15.85
C ALA A 84 -1.30 3.75 16.05
N GLU A 85 -1.91 2.59 15.81
CA GLU A 85 -3.33 2.35 16.09
C GLU A 85 -3.65 2.45 17.58
N LEU A 86 -2.82 1.88 18.46
CA LEU A 86 -2.95 2.02 19.91
C LEU A 86 -2.82 3.48 20.36
N ALA A 87 -1.83 4.21 19.83
CA ALA A 87 -1.66 5.63 20.12
C ALA A 87 -2.90 6.42 19.68
N MET A 88 -3.44 6.15 18.49
CA MET A 88 -4.64 6.81 17.99
C MET A 88 -5.87 6.55 18.88
N LEU A 89 -6.04 5.33 19.38
CA LEU A 89 -7.21 4.91 20.14
C LEU A 89 -7.15 5.28 21.62
N PHE A 90 -5.95 5.34 22.21
CA PHE A 90 -5.79 5.44 23.68
C PHE A 90 -4.93 6.60 24.15
N ILE A 91 -4.21 7.30 23.26
CA ILE A 91 -3.25 8.35 23.66
C ILE A 91 -3.60 9.68 22.98
N ASP A 92 -3.37 9.76 21.66
CA ASP A 92 -3.58 10.96 20.87
C ASP A 92 -3.89 10.59 19.41
N VAL A 93 -5.06 11.02 18.93
CA VAL A 93 -5.53 10.73 17.57
C VAL A 93 -4.58 11.30 16.52
N GLY A 94 -4.08 12.52 16.72
CA GLY A 94 -3.21 13.21 15.76
C GLY A 94 -1.87 12.51 15.58
N GLN A 95 -1.20 12.18 16.68
CA GLN A 95 0.07 11.45 16.70
C GLN A 95 -0.10 10.03 16.16
N GLY A 96 -1.16 9.32 16.57
CA GLY A 96 -1.44 7.98 16.07
C GLY A 96 -1.68 7.94 14.56
N VAL A 97 -2.44 8.90 14.02
CA VAL A 97 -2.63 9.06 12.57
C VAL A 97 -1.31 9.35 11.86
N THR A 98 -0.51 10.29 12.37
CA THR A 98 0.80 10.64 11.80
C THR A 98 1.76 9.43 11.79
N ALA A 99 1.88 8.73 12.92
CA ALA A 99 2.69 7.51 13.04
C ALA A 99 2.20 6.41 12.08
N GLY A 100 0.89 6.27 11.92
CA GLY A 100 0.28 5.30 11.01
C GLY A 100 0.63 5.57 9.55
N PHE A 101 0.52 6.82 9.11
CA PHE A 101 0.92 7.23 7.75
C PHE A 101 2.42 7.15 7.53
N ALA A 102 3.23 7.49 8.54
CA ALA A 102 4.69 7.33 8.49
C ALA A 102 5.07 5.85 8.31
N ALA A 103 4.51 4.94 9.11
CA ALA A 103 4.76 3.50 9.00
C ALA A 103 4.25 2.95 7.65
N ALA A 104 3.08 3.40 7.18
CA ALA A 104 2.54 3.03 5.88
C ALA A 104 3.41 3.49 4.71
N LEU A 105 3.94 4.72 4.74
CA LEU A 105 4.90 5.23 3.75
C LEU A 105 6.13 4.32 3.65
N VAL A 106 6.74 3.97 4.78
CA VAL A 106 7.92 3.10 4.82
C VAL A 106 7.59 1.69 4.32
N LEU A 107 6.47 1.11 4.78
CA LEU A 107 6.01 -0.21 4.35
C LEU A 107 5.74 -0.26 2.86
N MET A 108 5.06 0.74 2.30
CA MET A 108 4.75 0.80 0.88
C MET A 108 5.99 1.07 0.03
N ALA A 109 6.93 1.91 0.47
CA ALA A 109 8.21 2.09 -0.21
C ALA A 109 9.03 0.79 -0.25
N LEU A 110 9.01 0.01 0.84
CA LEU A 110 9.69 -1.28 0.93
C LEU A 110 9.03 -2.35 0.08
N ILE A 111 7.74 -2.62 0.30
CA ILE A 111 7.01 -3.71 -0.36
C ILE A 111 6.73 -3.35 -1.81
N GLY A 112 6.18 -2.17 -2.07
CA GLY A 112 5.96 -1.64 -3.42
C GLY A 112 7.24 -1.67 -4.24
N GLY A 113 8.36 -1.23 -3.66
CA GLY A 113 9.64 -1.23 -4.37
C GLY A 113 10.32 -2.59 -4.52
N ARG A 114 9.78 -3.65 -3.90
CA ARG A 114 10.14 -5.05 -4.20
C ARG A 114 9.25 -5.60 -5.31
N ILE A 115 7.93 -5.41 -5.21
CA ILE A 115 6.96 -6.03 -6.11
C ILE A 115 6.88 -5.34 -7.47
N THR A 116 6.92 -4.00 -7.53
CA THR A 116 6.81 -3.25 -8.79
C THR A 116 7.90 -3.65 -9.79
N PRO A 117 9.22 -3.53 -9.48
CA PRO A 117 10.26 -3.95 -10.42
C PRO A 117 10.28 -5.46 -10.68
N ALA A 118 9.92 -6.30 -9.71
CA ALA A 118 9.87 -7.75 -9.90
C ALA A 118 8.76 -8.15 -10.88
N PHE A 119 7.56 -7.57 -10.73
CA PHE A 119 6.43 -7.84 -11.63
C PHE A 119 6.71 -7.32 -13.04
N SER A 120 7.27 -6.11 -13.18
CA SER A 120 7.71 -5.57 -14.46
C SER A 120 8.75 -6.45 -15.13
N ARG A 121 9.78 -6.86 -14.39
CA ARG A 121 10.84 -7.75 -14.90
C ARG A 121 10.26 -9.07 -15.38
N ASN A 122 9.39 -9.70 -14.58
CA ASN A 122 8.80 -11.00 -14.94
C ASN A 122 7.95 -10.90 -16.19
N TRP A 123 7.15 -9.84 -16.33
CA TRP A 123 6.34 -9.62 -17.52
C TRP A 123 7.17 -9.34 -18.78
N LEU A 124 8.20 -8.49 -18.66
CA LEU A 124 9.12 -8.17 -19.77
C LEU A 124 9.92 -9.40 -20.23
N LYS A 125 10.42 -10.21 -19.29
CA LYS A 125 11.13 -11.47 -19.61
C LYS A 125 10.26 -12.44 -20.40
N ARG A 126 8.99 -12.62 -20.02
CA ARG A 126 8.05 -13.49 -20.76
C ARG A 126 7.79 -13.02 -22.19
N ARG A 127 8.05 -11.75 -22.49
CA ARG A 127 7.90 -11.15 -23.82
C ARG A 127 9.23 -11.01 -24.57
N GLY A 128 10.30 -11.64 -24.09
CA GLY A 128 11.61 -11.64 -24.76
C GLY A 128 12.35 -10.30 -24.72
N ASN A 129 11.91 -9.34 -23.90
CA ASN A 129 12.55 -8.03 -23.84
C ASN A 129 13.88 -8.11 -23.04
N ARG A 130 14.93 -7.50 -23.59
CA ARG A 130 16.29 -7.46 -23.00
C ARG A 130 16.48 -6.30 -22.02
N ALA A 131 15.76 -5.19 -22.21
CA ALA A 131 15.84 -4.03 -21.34
C ALA A 131 14.95 -4.25 -20.11
N LEU A 132 15.56 -4.64 -19.00
CA LEU A 132 14.85 -4.96 -17.76
C LEU A 132 15.05 -3.87 -16.71
N PRO A 133 14.08 -3.68 -15.78
CA PRO A 133 14.22 -2.82 -14.61
C PRO A 133 15.56 -3.02 -13.93
N ALA A 134 16.18 -1.96 -13.42
CA ALA A 134 17.46 -2.09 -12.73
C ALA A 134 17.32 -3.01 -11.49
N PRO A 135 18.35 -3.81 -11.16
CA PRO A 135 18.35 -4.56 -9.90
C PRO A 135 18.44 -3.61 -8.70
N PHE A 136 18.10 -4.13 -7.52
CA PHE A 136 18.22 -3.41 -6.26
C PHE A 136 19.69 -3.00 -6.03
N GLY A 137 19.93 -1.73 -5.73
CA GLY A 137 21.28 -1.17 -5.61
C GLY A 137 21.39 -0.04 -4.57
N LEU A 138 22.42 0.81 -4.74
CA LEU A 138 22.69 1.92 -3.82
C LEU A 138 21.50 2.91 -3.74
N VAL A 139 20.96 3.32 -4.89
CA VAL A 139 19.80 4.25 -4.93
C VAL A 139 18.61 3.68 -4.17
N ASP A 140 18.34 2.38 -4.26
CA ASP A 140 17.24 1.75 -3.51
C ASP A 140 17.48 1.76 -2.00
N ARG A 141 18.73 1.51 -1.56
CA ARG A 141 19.10 1.57 -0.14
C ARG A 141 18.97 2.99 0.40
N LEU A 142 19.46 3.98 -0.34
CA LEU A 142 19.35 5.38 0.04
C LEU A 142 17.88 5.82 0.08
N ALA A 143 17.09 5.51 -0.94
CA ALA A 143 15.66 5.84 -0.98
C ALA A 143 14.89 5.23 0.20
N LEU A 144 15.13 3.95 0.52
CA LEU A 144 14.48 3.29 1.65
C LEU A 144 14.96 3.84 3.00
N GLY A 145 16.26 4.10 3.13
CA GLY A 145 16.85 4.66 4.34
C GLY A 145 16.31 6.06 4.62
N THR A 146 16.31 6.96 3.62
CA THR A 146 15.77 8.31 3.78
C THR A 146 14.26 8.29 4.04
N THR A 147 13.50 7.41 3.37
CA THR A 147 12.06 7.24 3.65
C THR A 147 11.81 6.78 5.09
N ALA A 148 12.63 5.86 5.61
CA ALA A 148 12.54 5.42 7.00
C ALA A 148 12.84 6.56 7.97
N VAL A 149 13.89 7.34 7.71
CA VAL A 149 14.20 8.53 8.51
C VAL A 149 13.08 9.57 8.43
N THR A 150 12.49 9.81 7.26
CA THR A 150 11.29 10.66 7.11
C THR A 150 10.15 10.19 8.00
N GLY A 151 9.87 8.88 8.04
CA GLY A 151 8.82 8.34 8.90
C GLY A 151 9.09 8.58 10.39
N LEU A 152 10.35 8.40 10.81
CA LEU A 152 10.77 8.66 12.19
C LEU A 152 10.70 10.14 12.55
N THR A 153 11.23 11.03 11.71
CA THR A 153 11.21 12.48 11.98
C THR A 153 9.81 13.05 11.91
N TRP A 154 8.96 12.60 10.98
CA TRP A 154 7.57 13.04 10.91
C TRP A 154 6.78 12.63 12.16
N THR A 155 7.01 11.41 12.66
CA THR A 155 6.37 10.93 13.89
C THR A 155 6.86 11.69 15.13
N ALA A 156 8.16 11.93 15.25
CA ALA A 156 8.75 12.51 16.46
C ALA A 156 8.70 14.05 16.50
N LEU A 157 8.79 14.70 15.34
CA LEU A 157 8.99 16.15 15.22
C LEU A 157 7.87 16.86 14.45
N GLY A 158 6.87 16.12 13.94
CA GLY A 158 5.80 16.71 13.13
C GLY A 158 6.29 17.40 11.86
N GLU A 159 5.58 18.46 11.46
CA GLU A 159 5.85 19.31 10.29
C GLU A 159 6.98 20.31 10.56
N SER A 160 8.18 19.79 10.81
CA SER A 160 9.36 20.59 11.11
C SER A 160 10.34 20.65 9.93
N THR A 161 11.21 21.66 9.90
CA THR A 161 12.24 21.81 8.87
C THR A 161 13.08 20.54 8.64
N PRO A 162 13.55 19.80 9.68
CA PRO A 162 14.24 18.53 9.48
C PRO A 162 13.37 17.46 8.81
N THR A 163 12.10 17.32 9.18
CA THR A 163 11.15 16.42 8.52
C THR A 163 11.03 16.77 7.05
N GLY A 164 10.85 18.06 6.75
CA GLY A 164 10.67 18.56 5.39
C GLY A 164 11.88 18.33 4.49
N ALA A 165 13.08 18.65 4.97
CA ALA A 165 14.32 18.47 4.23
C ALA A 165 14.56 16.99 3.87
N ILE A 166 14.37 16.09 4.84
CA ILE A 166 14.58 14.65 4.64
C ILE A 166 13.47 14.06 3.75
N ALA A 167 12.22 14.50 3.90
CA ALA A 167 11.10 14.11 3.03
C ALA A 167 11.34 14.54 1.57
N GLY A 168 11.89 15.74 1.35
CA GLY A 168 12.26 16.23 0.02
C GLY A 168 13.34 15.37 -0.63
N LEU A 169 14.39 15.02 0.13
CA LEU A 169 15.42 14.09 -0.35
C LEU A 169 14.85 12.69 -0.63
N ALA A 170 13.97 12.19 0.23
CA ALA A 170 13.28 10.92 0.02
C ALA A 170 12.44 10.94 -1.27
N ALA A 171 11.69 12.01 -1.53
CA ALA A 171 10.90 12.17 -2.76
C ALA A 171 11.78 12.07 -4.01
N LEU A 172 12.90 12.80 -4.05
CA LEU A 172 13.85 12.76 -5.17
C LEU A 172 14.43 11.36 -5.38
N LEU A 173 14.88 10.71 -4.31
CA LEU A 173 15.46 9.36 -4.40
C LEU A 173 14.42 8.30 -4.80
N LEU A 174 13.18 8.42 -4.31
CA LEU A 174 12.06 7.56 -4.71
C LEU A 174 11.71 7.77 -6.19
N LEU A 175 11.80 8.99 -6.71
CA LEU A 175 11.56 9.30 -8.12
C LEU A 175 12.64 8.67 -9.01
N VAL A 176 13.92 8.86 -8.66
CA VAL A 176 15.04 8.23 -9.38
C VAL A 176 14.91 6.71 -9.33
N ARG A 177 14.54 6.16 -8.17
CA ARG A 177 14.27 4.72 -7.99
C ARG A 177 13.15 4.23 -8.92
N LEU A 178 12.04 4.96 -9.01
CA LEU A 178 10.91 4.62 -9.88
C LEU A 178 11.27 4.70 -11.37
N ALA A 179 12.03 5.73 -11.78
CA ALA A 179 12.47 5.91 -13.17
C ALA A 179 13.33 4.72 -13.65
N ARG A 180 14.14 4.14 -12.76
CA ARG A 180 14.96 2.93 -13.03
C ARG A 180 14.13 1.67 -13.31
N TRP A 181 12.82 1.69 -13.07
CA TRP A 181 11.91 0.58 -13.36
C TRP A 181 11.22 0.69 -14.72
N GLN A 182 11.48 1.78 -15.46
CA GLN A 182 11.16 1.91 -16.87
C GLN A 182 9.67 1.68 -17.19
N ALA A 183 8.78 2.37 -16.47
CA ALA A 183 7.31 2.21 -16.58
C ALA A 183 6.77 2.27 -18.02
N TRP A 184 7.43 3.03 -18.91
CA TRP A 184 7.08 3.12 -20.33
C TRP A 184 7.12 1.77 -21.07
N GLN A 185 7.96 0.83 -20.62
CA GLN A 185 8.05 -0.51 -21.22
C GLN A 185 6.85 -1.41 -20.88
N VAL A 186 6.10 -1.09 -19.83
CA VAL A 186 4.94 -1.88 -19.37
C VAL A 186 3.61 -1.18 -19.61
N ARG A 187 3.58 -0.10 -20.40
CA ARG A 187 2.36 0.67 -20.71
C ARG A 187 1.22 -0.14 -21.32
N GLY A 188 1.54 -1.28 -21.94
CA GLY A 188 0.57 -2.20 -22.53
C GLY A 188 -0.10 -3.14 -21.52
N GLU A 189 0.31 -3.14 -20.25
CA GLU A 189 -0.28 -3.96 -19.19
C GLU A 189 -0.74 -3.05 -18.05
N VAL A 190 -2.05 -2.90 -17.91
CA VAL A 190 -2.66 -1.90 -17.04
C VAL A 190 -2.38 -2.13 -15.57
N LEU A 191 -2.32 -3.40 -15.11
CA LEU A 191 -2.03 -3.68 -13.69
C LEU A 191 -0.62 -3.22 -13.31
N LEU A 192 0.35 -3.43 -14.21
CA LEU A 192 1.72 -2.95 -14.04
C LEU A 192 1.80 -1.44 -14.14
N LEU A 193 1.16 -0.81 -15.13
CA LEU A 193 1.19 0.64 -15.26
C LEU A 193 0.57 1.33 -14.03
N ALA A 194 -0.59 0.85 -13.58
CA ALA A 194 -1.23 1.29 -12.34
C ALA A 194 -0.33 1.06 -11.13
N GLN A 195 0.45 -0.04 -11.08
CA GLN A 195 1.39 -0.28 -9.99
C GLN A 195 2.53 0.76 -9.94
N HIS A 196 3.01 1.25 -11.09
CA HIS A 196 4.00 2.34 -11.12
C HIS A 196 3.36 3.67 -10.73
N ALA A 197 2.14 3.95 -11.19
CA ALA A 197 1.39 5.14 -10.78
C ALA A 197 1.11 5.14 -9.28
N ALA A 198 0.72 4.00 -8.71
CA ALA A 198 0.56 3.81 -7.26
C ALA A 198 1.86 4.06 -6.50
N TYR A 199 3.02 3.68 -7.04
CA TYR A 199 4.32 3.97 -6.44
C TYR A 199 4.71 5.45 -6.56
N LEU A 200 4.34 6.11 -7.65
CA LEU A 200 4.56 7.55 -7.82
C LEU A 200 3.87 8.36 -6.71
N TRP A 201 2.74 7.89 -6.18
CA TRP A 201 2.11 8.54 -5.03
C TRP A 201 2.95 8.60 -3.76
N LEU A 202 3.94 7.71 -3.60
CA LEU A 202 4.92 7.81 -2.50
C LEU A 202 5.88 8.99 -2.73
N VAL A 203 6.28 9.22 -3.98
CA VAL A 203 7.08 10.39 -4.37
C VAL A 203 6.28 11.67 -4.10
N ILE A 204 5.02 11.70 -4.57
CA ILE A 204 4.12 12.85 -4.41
C ILE A 204 3.85 13.09 -2.92
N GLY A 205 3.53 12.06 -2.14
CA GLY A 205 3.26 12.19 -0.71
C GLY A 205 4.47 12.68 0.08
N ALA A 206 5.68 12.18 -0.20
CA ALA A 206 6.90 12.69 0.41
C ALA A 206 7.22 14.12 -0.02
N GLY A 207 6.99 14.48 -1.29
CA GLY A 207 7.15 15.85 -1.78
C GLY A 207 6.16 16.82 -1.15
N LEU A 208 4.90 16.42 -0.99
CA LEU A 208 3.88 17.21 -0.29
C LEU A 208 4.23 17.37 1.19
N LEU A 209 4.79 16.34 1.84
CA LEU A 209 5.25 16.45 3.22
C LEU A 209 6.41 17.43 3.34
N ALA A 210 7.33 17.43 2.37
CA ALA A 210 8.39 18.43 2.28
C ALA A 210 7.82 19.83 2.16
N LEU A 211 6.87 20.04 1.25
CA LEU A 211 6.22 21.34 1.06
C LEU A 211 5.49 21.79 2.32
N ALA A 212 4.68 20.94 2.94
CA ALA A 212 3.93 21.26 4.16
C ALA A 212 4.84 21.57 5.37
N SER A 213 6.05 21.00 5.41
CA SER A 213 6.99 21.22 6.51
C SER A 213 7.97 22.38 6.28
N LEU A 214 8.08 22.89 5.05
CA LEU A 214 9.04 23.94 4.66
C LEU A 214 8.36 25.22 4.16
N SER A 215 7.05 25.18 3.93
CA SER A 215 6.25 26.27 3.35
C SER A 215 4.76 26.05 3.60
N ASP A 216 3.94 27.04 3.26
CA ASP A 216 2.47 26.91 3.30
C ASP A 216 1.88 26.44 1.96
N LEU A 217 2.71 25.92 1.04
CA LEU A 217 2.28 25.50 -0.30
C LEU A 217 1.51 24.18 -0.31
N ALA A 218 1.49 23.43 0.80
CA ALA A 218 0.76 22.17 0.92
C ALA A 218 0.28 21.94 2.36
N SER A 219 -0.69 21.06 2.54
CA SER A 219 -1.26 20.70 3.84
C SER A 219 -1.08 19.22 4.17
N LEU A 220 -1.11 18.85 5.47
CA LEU A 220 -1.16 17.43 5.87
C LEU A 220 -2.35 16.69 5.30
N SER A 221 -3.48 17.35 5.05
CA SER A 221 -4.62 16.72 4.38
C SER A 221 -4.22 16.20 3.00
N GLN A 222 -3.47 16.98 2.22
CA GLN A 222 -2.97 16.55 0.90
C GLN A 222 -1.97 15.40 1.02
N VAL A 223 -1.04 15.48 1.97
CA VAL A 223 -0.09 14.39 2.28
C VAL A 223 -0.82 13.08 2.58
N ARG A 224 -1.79 13.13 3.50
CA ARG A 224 -2.57 11.96 3.94
C ARG A 224 -3.39 11.35 2.80
N HIS A 225 -3.96 12.15 1.90
CA HIS A 225 -4.72 11.61 0.76
C HIS A 225 -3.82 11.09 -0.37
N ALA A 226 -2.68 11.72 -0.61
CA ALA A 226 -1.67 11.19 -1.53
C ALA A 226 -1.16 9.82 -1.06
N LEU A 227 -0.82 9.68 0.23
CA LEU A 227 -0.36 8.41 0.79
C LEU A 227 -1.51 7.40 0.96
N GLY A 228 -2.67 7.83 1.43
CA GLY A 228 -3.80 6.96 1.75
C GLY A 228 -4.55 6.49 0.52
N ALA A 229 -5.21 7.41 -0.20
CA ALA A 229 -5.97 7.06 -1.40
C ALA A 229 -5.04 6.73 -2.57
N GLY A 230 -4.02 7.56 -2.79
CA GLY A 230 -3.10 7.44 -3.92
C GLY A 230 -2.16 6.24 -3.83
N ALA A 231 -1.44 6.05 -2.72
CA ALA A 231 -0.49 4.95 -2.60
C ALA A 231 -1.12 3.69 -1.97
N VAL A 232 -1.53 3.75 -0.70
CA VAL A 232 -2.01 2.59 0.08
C VAL A 232 -3.22 1.94 -0.58
N GLY A 233 -4.26 2.74 -0.90
CA GLY A 233 -5.48 2.29 -1.54
C GLY A 233 -5.20 1.64 -2.90
N SER A 234 -4.57 2.39 -3.82
CA SER A 234 -4.25 1.88 -5.16
C SER A 234 -3.40 0.62 -5.13
N MET A 235 -2.27 0.60 -4.40
CA MET A 235 -1.38 -0.56 -4.34
C MET A 235 -2.10 -1.79 -3.78
N THR A 236 -2.94 -1.59 -2.76
CA THR A 236 -3.68 -2.70 -2.14
C THR A 236 -4.66 -3.31 -3.11
N VAL A 237 -5.44 -2.49 -3.83
CA VAL A 237 -6.39 -2.97 -4.86
C VAL A 237 -5.66 -3.71 -5.98
N ILE A 238 -4.56 -3.16 -6.50
CA ILE A 238 -3.77 -3.80 -7.57
C ILE A 238 -3.24 -5.16 -7.11
N VAL A 239 -2.67 -5.22 -5.91
CA VAL A 239 -2.12 -6.46 -5.35
C VAL A 239 -3.22 -7.48 -5.09
N MET A 240 -4.38 -7.06 -4.56
CA MET A 240 -5.52 -7.95 -4.35
C MET A 240 -6.03 -8.54 -5.66
N LEU A 241 -6.18 -7.71 -6.70
CA LEU A 241 -6.65 -8.19 -8.01
C LEU A 241 -5.65 -9.17 -8.63
N ARG A 242 -4.35 -8.83 -8.63
CA ARG A 242 -3.29 -9.72 -9.14
C ARG A 242 -3.23 -11.04 -8.39
N ALA A 243 -3.35 -11.01 -7.06
CA ALA A 243 -3.38 -12.21 -6.23
C ALA A 243 -4.63 -13.04 -6.49
N THR A 244 -5.78 -12.40 -6.68
CA THR A 244 -7.05 -13.08 -6.99
C THR A 244 -6.95 -13.83 -8.33
N LEU A 245 -6.45 -13.17 -9.38
CA LEU A 245 -6.20 -13.80 -10.68
C LEU A 245 -5.19 -14.96 -10.57
N GLY A 246 -4.07 -14.74 -9.88
CA GLY A 246 -3.02 -15.75 -9.72
C GLY A 246 -3.48 -17.00 -8.98
N HIS A 247 -4.20 -16.86 -7.85
CA HIS A 247 -4.70 -18.02 -7.11
C HIS A 247 -5.80 -18.77 -7.87
N ALA A 248 -6.60 -18.07 -8.67
CA ALA A 248 -7.63 -18.66 -9.52
C ALA A 248 -7.07 -19.36 -10.78
N GLY A 249 -5.75 -19.34 -11.00
CA GLY A 249 -5.12 -19.93 -12.19
C GLY A 249 -5.44 -19.17 -13.47
N ARG A 250 -5.79 -17.88 -13.37
CA ARG A 250 -6.12 -17.03 -14.52
C ARG A 250 -4.91 -16.21 -14.95
N PRO A 251 -4.83 -15.80 -16.24
CA PRO A 251 -3.81 -14.86 -16.69
C PRO A 251 -3.82 -13.59 -15.83
N ILE A 252 -2.64 -13.18 -15.35
CA ILE A 252 -2.46 -11.93 -14.59
C ILE A 252 -2.23 -10.80 -15.60
N GLU A 253 -3.26 -10.52 -16.37
CA GLU A 253 -3.30 -9.46 -17.38
C GLU A 253 -4.58 -8.65 -17.16
N GLY A 254 -4.44 -7.33 -17.12
CA GLY A 254 -5.59 -6.46 -16.93
C GLY A 254 -6.44 -6.30 -18.18
N THR A 255 -7.71 -6.00 -17.94
CA THR A 255 -8.78 -5.87 -18.90
C THR A 255 -9.10 -4.40 -19.18
N ARG A 256 -10.06 -4.13 -20.09
CA ARG A 256 -10.60 -2.77 -20.28
C ARG A 256 -11.29 -2.23 -19.02
N LEU A 257 -11.91 -3.11 -18.23
CA LEU A 257 -12.56 -2.70 -16.99
C LEU A 257 -11.53 -2.25 -15.94
N ASP A 258 -10.34 -2.85 -15.96
CA ASP A 258 -9.24 -2.47 -15.07
C ASP A 258 -8.68 -1.09 -15.41
N TRP A 259 -8.69 -0.68 -16.69
CA TRP A 259 -8.36 0.70 -17.07
C TRP A 259 -9.33 1.71 -16.45
N LEU A 260 -10.63 1.42 -16.50
CA LEU A 260 -11.64 2.29 -15.89
C LEU A 260 -11.48 2.32 -14.36
N LEU A 261 -11.27 1.17 -13.74
CA LEU A 261 -11.07 1.02 -12.30
C LEU A 261 -9.86 1.84 -11.83
N PHE A 262 -8.67 1.60 -12.38
CA PHE A 262 -7.45 2.29 -11.93
C PHE A 262 -7.42 3.75 -12.38
N GLY A 263 -8.04 4.08 -13.53
CA GLY A 263 -8.25 5.45 -13.97
C GLY A 263 -9.09 6.24 -12.96
N ALA A 264 -10.25 5.72 -12.56
CA ALA A 264 -11.13 6.35 -11.58
C ALA A 264 -10.45 6.46 -10.20
N LEU A 265 -9.73 5.42 -9.77
CA LEU A 265 -9.05 5.39 -8.47
C LEU A 265 -7.94 6.45 -8.39
N HIS A 266 -7.07 6.54 -9.41
CA HIS A 266 -6.01 7.54 -9.45
C HIS A 266 -6.55 8.95 -9.70
N LEU A 267 -7.55 9.12 -10.58
CA LEU A 267 -8.17 10.43 -10.80
C LEU A 267 -8.85 10.94 -9.54
N GLY A 268 -9.56 10.09 -8.80
CA GLY A 268 -10.13 10.45 -7.50
C GLY A 268 -9.07 10.96 -6.52
N ALA A 269 -7.93 10.26 -6.42
CA ALA A 269 -6.81 10.71 -5.58
C ALA A 269 -6.23 12.06 -6.06
N ILE A 270 -6.07 12.28 -7.38
CA ILE A 270 -5.62 13.56 -7.95
C ILE A 270 -6.57 14.68 -7.55
N LEU A 271 -7.86 14.54 -7.83
CA LEU A 271 -8.85 15.58 -7.53
C LEU A 271 -8.88 15.88 -6.03
N ARG A 272 -8.75 14.86 -5.18
CA ARG A 272 -8.74 15.04 -3.72
C ARG A 272 -7.53 15.84 -3.22
N VAL A 273 -6.35 15.62 -3.82
CA VAL A 273 -5.13 16.36 -3.48
C VAL A 273 -5.18 17.78 -4.05
N VAL A 274 -5.64 17.93 -5.30
CA VAL A 274 -5.74 19.24 -5.97
C VAL A 274 -6.74 20.16 -5.28
N ALA A 275 -7.82 19.61 -4.72
CA ALA A 275 -8.81 20.39 -3.97
C ALA A 275 -8.20 21.21 -2.81
N GLY A 276 -7.04 20.82 -2.29
CA GLY A 276 -6.33 21.59 -1.24
C GLY A 276 -5.75 22.92 -1.72
N TRP A 277 -5.64 23.15 -3.04
CA TRP A 277 -5.15 24.40 -3.63
C TRP A 277 -6.25 25.28 -4.21
N THR A 278 -7.51 24.88 -4.09
CA THR A 278 -8.64 25.60 -4.68
C THR A 278 -9.48 26.29 -3.63
N GLY A 279 -9.97 27.51 -3.91
CA GLY A 279 -10.89 28.22 -3.03
C GLY A 279 -12.27 27.55 -2.89
N GLU A 280 -12.75 26.86 -3.93
CA GLU A 280 -14.03 26.12 -3.95
C GLU A 280 -13.79 24.60 -4.07
N ALA A 281 -13.44 23.97 -2.96
CA ALA A 281 -13.01 22.56 -2.94
C ALA A 281 -14.17 21.53 -2.97
N THR A 282 -15.41 21.91 -2.62
CA THR A 282 -16.52 20.97 -2.39
C THR A 282 -16.81 20.10 -3.61
N GLY A 283 -16.94 20.71 -4.79
CA GLY A 283 -17.21 19.95 -6.04
C GLY A 283 -16.11 18.95 -6.37
N LEU A 284 -14.84 19.34 -6.18
CA LEU A 284 -13.69 18.46 -6.37
C LEU A 284 -13.67 17.30 -5.37
N ILE A 285 -13.96 17.57 -4.09
CA ILE A 285 -13.98 16.55 -3.03
C ILE A 285 -15.10 15.53 -3.28
N VAL A 286 -16.31 15.98 -3.62
CA VAL A 286 -17.45 15.10 -3.92
C VAL A 286 -17.14 14.23 -5.15
N THR A 287 -16.60 14.84 -6.21
CA THR A 287 -16.21 14.11 -7.43
C THR A 287 -15.10 13.11 -7.15
N ALA A 288 -14.09 13.50 -6.38
CA ALA A 288 -13.00 12.64 -5.97
C ALA A 288 -13.48 11.40 -5.20
N GLY A 289 -14.34 11.61 -4.19
CA GLY A 289 -14.94 10.53 -3.40
C GLY A 289 -15.80 9.61 -4.25
N SER A 290 -16.59 10.18 -5.17
CA SER A 290 -17.47 9.42 -6.07
C SER A 290 -16.67 8.53 -7.03
N LEU A 291 -15.60 9.06 -7.64
CA LEU A 291 -14.70 8.27 -8.49
C LEU A 291 -14.01 7.15 -7.72
N TRP A 292 -13.55 7.43 -6.50
CA TRP A 292 -12.89 6.44 -5.66
C TRP A 292 -13.87 5.33 -5.23
N ALA A 293 -15.09 5.69 -4.81
CA ALA A 293 -16.14 4.74 -4.48
C ALA A 293 -16.56 3.90 -5.70
N PHE A 294 -16.72 4.53 -6.87
CA PHE A 294 -16.99 3.84 -8.13
C PHE A 294 -15.90 2.83 -8.46
N ALA A 295 -14.62 3.18 -8.28
CA ALA A 295 -13.51 2.24 -8.47
C ALA A 295 -13.57 1.04 -7.52
N MET A 296 -13.99 1.22 -6.26
CA MET A 296 -14.19 0.10 -5.33
C MET A 296 -15.34 -0.82 -5.77
N VAL A 297 -16.43 -0.25 -6.27
CA VAL A 297 -17.55 -1.03 -6.83
C VAL A 297 -17.08 -1.84 -8.05
N LEU A 298 -16.34 -1.21 -8.97
CA LEU A 298 -15.74 -1.91 -10.11
C LEU A 298 -14.79 -3.03 -9.67
N PHE A 299 -13.99 -2.79 -8.63
CA PHE A 299 -13.12 -3.82 -8.07
C PHE A 299 -13.90 -5.03 -7.55
N LEU A 300 -15.05 -4.82 -6.91
CA LEU A 300 -15.91 -5.93 -6.48
C LEU A 300 -16.44 -6.70 -7.69
N PHE A 301 -16.89 -6.01 -8.74
CA PHE A 301 -17.37 -6.67 -9.96
C PHE A 301 -16.28 -7.44 -10.71
N THR A 302 -15.02 -6.99 -10.68
CA THR A 302 -13.90 -7.71 -11.33
C THR A 302 -13.39 -8.87 -10.47
N ALA A 303 -13.22 -8.67 -9.16
CA ALA A 303 -12.56 -9.63 -8.28
C ALA A 303 -13.50 -10.71 -7.74
N LEU A 304 -14.75 -10.38 -7.39
CA LEU A 304 -15.64 -11.31 -6.70
C LEU A 304 -16.00 -12.54 -7.53
N PRO A 305 -16.37 -12.44 -8.83
CA PRO A 305 -16.66 -13.61 -9.65
C PRO A 305 -15.43 -14.52 -9.82
N VAL A 306 -14.22 -13.95 -9.81
CA VAL A 306 -12.98 -14.72 -9.89
C VAL A 306 -12.68 -15.43 -8.58
N ALA A 307 -12.90 -14.76 -7.45
CA ALA A 307 -12.65 -15.30 -6.11
C ALA A 307 -13.61 -16.44 -5.73
N LEU A 308 -14.85 -16.40 -6.22
CA LEU A 308 -15.87 -17.42 -5.96
C LEU A 308 -15.84 -18.58 -6.97
N ALA A 309 -15.22 -18.40 -8.13
CA ALA A 309 -15.12 -19.44 -9.13
C ALA A 309 -14.11 -20.53 -8.72
N PRO A 310 -14.33 -21.80 -9.11
CA PRO A 310 -13.31 -22.84 -8.98
C PRO A 310 -12.01 -22.42 -9.66
N ARG A 311 -10.88 -22.79 -9.06
CA ARG A 311 -9.56 -22.61 -9.68
C ARG A 311 -9.56 -23.30 -11.04
N LYS A 312 -9.14 -22.58 -12.10
CA LYS A 312 -8.93 -23.21 -13.40
C LYS A 312 -7.71 -24.14 -13.30
N PRO A 313 -7.79 -25.39 -13.79
CA PRO A 313 -6.62 -26.25 -13.87
C PRO A 313 -5.56 -25.55 -14.71
N ASP A 314 -4.29 -25.70 -14.32
CA ASP A 314 -3.18 -25.18 -15.10
C ASP A 314 -3.29 -25.82 -16.50
N ARG A 315 -3.36 -25.02 -17.57
CA ARG A 315 -3.31 -25.56 -18.93
C ARG A 315 -2.00 -26.34 -19.01
N ALA A 316 -2.08 -27.64 -19.30
CA ALA A 316 -0.90 -28.42 -19.67
C ALA A 316 -0.15 -27.63 -20.74
N ALA A 317 1.13 -27.36 -20.50
CA ALA A 317 1.97 -26.73 -21.51
C ALA A 317 1.93 -27.65 -22.76
N PRO A 318 1.69 -27.10 -23.96
CA PRO A 318 1.88 -27.85 -25.19
C PRO A 318 3.35 -28.26 -25.34
#